data_AF-A0A7J3SMR4-F1
#
_entry.id   AF-A0A7J3SMR4-F1
#
_cell.length_a   1.000
_cell.length_b   1.000
_cell.length_c   1.000
_cell.angle_alpha   90.00
_cell.angle_beta   90.00
_cell.angle_gamma   90.00
#
_symmetry.space_group_name_H-M   'P 1'
#
loop_
_entity.id
_entity.type
_entity.pdbx_description
1 polymer ?
#
loop_
_entity_poly.entity_id
_entity_poly.type
_entity_poly.pdbx_seq_one_letter_code
_entity_poly.pdbx_strand_id
1 'polypeptide(L)'
;MSAARKILLALVIVVILFLLLLILGALTYKPIFEVKSIGIVDHDGYPCFKIPFKTSNYPVTFRLLTKEGELIDTYVADKPEEVVYLHLTPFKPFTNVIGPKSYVIKAFYGDKEVQQ
;
A
#
# COMPACT_ATOMS: atom_id res chain seq x y z
N MET A 1 14.55 -0.91 51.82
CA MET A 1 14.40 -0.15 50.55
C MET A 1 13.68 1.17 50.83
N SER A 2 14.30 2.31 50.54
CA SER A 2 13.68 3.65 50.71
C SER A 2 12.39 3.77 49.86
N ALA A 3 11.41 4.54 50.35
CA ALA A 3 10.16 4.83 49.64
C ALA A 3 10.41 5.35 48.21
N ALA A 4 11.45 6.16 48.01
CA ALA A 4 11.86 6.65 46.70
C ALA A 4 12.24 5.51 45.73
N ARG A 5 12.92 4.45 46.21
CA ARG A 5 13.25 3.28 45.38
C ARG A 5 12.01 2.46 45.01
N LYS A 6 11.01 2.39 45.89
CA LYS A 6 9.74 1.69 45.60
C LYS A 6 8.92 2.45 44.55
N ILE A 7 8.85 3.77 44.68
CA ILE A 7 8.16 4.64 43.71
C ILE A 7 8.84 4.56 42.33
N LEU A 8 10.18 4.63 42.30
CA LEU A 8 10.94 4.49 41.06
C LEU A 8 10.70 3.13 40.40
N LEU A 9 10.73 2.04 41.17
CA LEU A 9 10.47 0.69 40.65
C LEU A 9 9.05 0.57 40.08
N ALA A 10 8.05 1.12 40.77
CA ALA A 10 6.67 1.12 40.28
C ALA A 10 6.53 1.89 38.95
N LEU A 11 7.18 3.06 38.84
CA LEU A 11 7.21 3.85 37.60
C LEU A 11 7.84 3.07 36.44
N VAL A 12 8.97 2.40 36.68
CA VAL A 12 9.64 1.58 35.66
C VAL A 12 8.73 0.46 35.17
N ILE A 13 8.04 -0.23 36.09
CA ILE A 13 7.09 -1.30 35.75
C ILE A 13 5.94 -0.76 34.89
N VAL A 14 5.36 0.39 35.27
CA VAL A 14 4.27 1.01 34.50
C VAL A 14 4.72 1.38 33.08
N VAL A 15 5.92 1.96 32.93
CA VAL A 15 6.47 2.29 31.61
C VAL A 15 6.69 1.03 30.78
N ILE A 16 7.25 -0.03 31.35
CA ILE A 16 7.46 -1.31 30.65
C ILE A 16 6.12 -1.90 30.19
N LEU A 17 5.11 -1.91 31.06
CA LEU A 17 3.78 -2.41 30.72
C LEU A 17 3.14 -1.59 29.59
N PHE A 18 3.26 -0.27 29.62
CA PHE A 18 2.77 0.60 28.56
C PHE A 18 3.46 0.32 27.22
N LEU A 19 4.78 0.17 27.21
CA LEU A 19 5.54 -0.18 26.01
C LEU A 19 5.14 -1.55 25.46
N LEU A 20 4.93 -2.55 26.33
CA LEU A 20 4.48 -3.88 25.92
C LEU A 20 3.11 -3.83 25.24
N LEU A 21 2.17 -3.03 25.76
CA LEU A 21 0.85 -2.85 25.15
C LEU A 21 0.94 -2.22 23.75
N LEU A 22 1.80 -1.21 23.57
CA LEU A 22 2.03 -0.60 22.25
C LEU A 22 2.60 -1.61 21.25
N ILE A 23 3.58 -2.41 21.66
CA ILE A 23 4.17 -3.45 20.80
C ILE A 23 3.12 -4.50 20.43
N LEU A 24 2.31 -4.96 21.38
CA LEU A 24 1.23 -5.92 21.12
C LEU A 24 0.21 -5.36 20.12
N GLY A 25 -0.18 -4.09 20.29
CA GLY A 25 -1.09 -3.40 19.37
C GLY A 25 -0.52 -3.33 17.96
N ALA A 26 0.75 -2.94 17.82
CA ALA A 26 1.41 -2.88 16.51
C ALA A 26 1.56 -4.26 15.84
N LEU A 27 1.80 -5.32 16.62
CA LEU A 27 1.93 -6.70 16.11
C LEU A 27 0.60 -7.30 15.66
N THR A 28 -0.51 -6.90 16.27
CA THR A 28 -1.85 -7.45 15.96
C THR A 28 -2.58 -6.67 14.87
N TYR A 29 -2.12 -5.46 14.55
CA TYR A 29 -2.70 -4.64 13.51
C TYR A 29 -2.55 -5.28 12.12
N LYS A 30 -3.69 -5.49 11.44
CA LYS A 30 -3.73 -5.92 10.04
C LYS A 30 -4.40 -4.82 9.21
N PRO A 31 -3.70 -4.22 8.24
CA PRO A 31 -4.32 -3.24 7.36
C PRO A 31 -5.39 -3.92 6.51
N ILE A 32 -6.53 -3.26 6.36
CA ILE A 32 -7.57 -3.69 5.41
C ILE A 32 -7.09 -3.26 4.03
N PHE A 33 -7.15 -4.17 3.07
CA PHE A 33 -6.91 -3.88 1.66
C PHE A 33 -7.83 -4.72 0.79
N GLU A 34 -8.58 -4.07 -0.08
CA GLU A 34 -9.55 -4.73 -0.95
C GLU A 34 -9.56 -4.04 -2.32
N VAL A 35 -9.40 -4.83 -3.39
CA VAL A 35 -9.63 -4.37 -4.76
C VAL A 35 -11.02 -4.78 -5.18
N LYS A 36 -11.88 -3.81 -5.49
CA LYS A 36 -13.28 -4.05 -5.84
C LYS A 36 -13.42 -4.60 -7.27
N SER A 37 -12.63 -4.06 -8.19
CA SER A 37 -12.62 -4.48 -9.60
C SER A 37 -11.35 -3.99 -10.32
N ILE A 38 -11.10 -4.56 -11.50
CA ILE A 38 -10.06 -4.10 -12.42
C ILE A 38 -10.71 -3.99 -13.79
N GLY A 39 -10.62 -2.82 -14.40
CA GLY A 39 -11.14 -2.57 -15.74
C GLY A 39 -10.18 -1.73 -16.57
N ILE A 40 -10.27 -1.85 -17.89
CA ILE A 40 -9.54 -0.98 -18.81
C ILE A 40 -10.46 0.16 -19.23
N VAL A 41 -9.99 1.40 -19.09
CA VAL A 41 -10.72 2.61 -19.48
C VAL A 41 -9.80 3.57 -20.23
N ASP A 42 -10.40 4.51 -20.94
CA ASP A 42 -9.72 5.70 -21.42
C ASP A 42 -9.69 6.74 -20.29
N HIS A 43 -8.49 7.18 -19.90
CA HIS A 43 -8.27 8.29 -18.98
C HIS A 43 -7.38 9.33 -19.66
N ASP A 44 -7.95 10.49 -19.98
CA ASP A 44 -7.29 11.60 -20.67
C ASP A 44 -6.71 11.25 -22.06
N GLY A 45 -7.37 10.37 -22.81
CA GLY A 45 -6.93 9.91 -24.12
C GLY A 45 -5.91 8.77 -24.07
N TYR A 46 -5.70 8.17 -22.90
CA TYR A 46 -4.74 7.10 -22.69
C TYR A 46 -5.40 5.85 -22.09
N PRO A 47 -5.12 4.65 -22.63
CA PRO A 47 -5.63 3.42 -22.05
C PRO A 47 -4.94 3.15 -20.71
N CYS A 48 -5.74 2.90 -19.68
CA CYS A 48 -5.26 2.64 -18.33
C CYS A 48 -6.09 1.57 -17.63
N PHE A 49 -5.50 0.95 -16.60
CA PHE A 49 -6.24 0.16 -15.64
C PHE A 49 -6.87 1.09 -14.60
N LYS A 50 -8.19 1.07 -14.52
CA LYS A 50 -8.97 1.67 -13.43
C LYS A 50 -9.15 0.62 -12.32
N ILE A 51 -8.70 0.96 -11.13
CA ILE A 51 -8.67 0.04 -9.98
C ILE A 51 -9.35 0.72 -8.80
N PRO A 52 -10.66 0.50 -8.61
CA PRO A 52 -11.32 0.90 -7.39
C PRO A 52 -10.86 0.01 -6.23
N PHE A 53 -10.42 0.63 -5.13
CA PHE A 53 -9.87 -0.07 -3.99
C PHE A 53 -10.31 0.57 -2.67
N LYS A 54 -10.14 -0.18 -1.58
CA LYS A 54 -10.37 0.29 -0.21
C LYS A 54 -9.18 -0.10 0.63
N THR A 55 -8.71 0.84 1.45
CA THR A 55 -7.59 0.63 2.37
C THR A 55 -7.84 1.32 3.70
N SER A 56 -7.28 0.78 4.79
CA SER A 56 -7.20 1.49 6.08
C SER A 56 -5.92 2.32 6.24
N ASN A 57 -4.94 2.15 5.33
CA ASN A 57 -3.60 2.71 5.44
C ASN A 57 -3.21 3.45 4.17
N TYR A 58 -2.48 4.53 4.36
CA TYR A 58 -1.86 5.32 3.30
C TYR A 58 -0.42 5.67 3.70
N PRO A 59 0.48 5.93 2.75
CA PRO A 59 0.26 5.83 1.30
C PRO A 59 0.23 4.38 0.79
N VAL A 60 -0.42 4.16 -0.34
CA VAL A 60 -0.38 2.89 -1.10
C VAL A 60 0.26 3.14 -2.45
N THR A 61 1.32 2.40 -2.74
CA THR A 61 1.98 2.47 -4.05
C THR A 61 1.49 1.34 -4.92
N PHE A 62 0.91 1.66 -6.07
CA PHE A 62 0.53 0.71 -7.10
C PHE A 62 1.58 0.71 -8.21
N ARG A 63 2.00 -0.48 -8.65
CA ARG A 63 2.93 -0.69 -9.75
C ARG A 63 2.28 -1.55 -10.81
N LEU A 64 2.33 -1.06 -12.04
CA LEU A 64 1.97 -1.83 -13.23
C LEU A 64 3.24 -2.39 -13.85
N LEU A 65 3.27 -3.69 -14.07
CA LEU A 65 4.43 -4.43 -14.55
C LEU A 65 4.05 -5.25 -15.78
N THR A 66 5.03 -5.50 -16.65
CA THR A 66 4.94 -6.59 -17.63
C THR A 66 4.93 -7.93 -16.91
N LYS A 67 4.59 -9.02 -17.63
CA LYS A 67 4.66 -10.38 -17.07
C LYS A 67 6.08 -10.75 -16.66
N GLU A 68 7.08 -10.19 -17.35
CA GLU A 68 8.51 -10.37 -17.11
C GLU A 68 9.01 -9.53 -15.92
N GLY A 69 8.17 -8.67 -15.35
CA GLY A 69 8.47 -7.86 -14.17
C GLY A 69 9.06 -6.48 -14.48
N GLU A 70 9.05 -6.04 -15.74
CA GLU A 70 9.49 -4.69 -16.11
C GLU A 70 8.43 -3.67 -15.68
N LEU A 71 8.87 -2.58 -15.04
CA LEU A 71 7.98 -1.51 -14.60
C LEU A 71 7.46 -0.72 -15.79
N ILE A 72 6.13 -0.67 -15.91
CA ILE A 72 5.43 0.17 -16.87
C ILE A 72 5.12 1.49 -16.19
N ASP A 73 4.27 1.47 -15.15
CA ASP A 73 3.76 2.66 -14.48
C ASP A 73 3.77 2.53 -12.96
N THR A 74 3.74 3.67 -12.26
CA THR A 74 3.61 3.74 -10.81
C THR A 74 2.67 4.86 -10.41
N TYR A 75 1.74 4.56 -9.52
CA TYR A 75 0.84 5.53 -8.91
C TYR A 75 0.95 5.44 -7.40
N VAL A 76 1.05 6.59 -6.72
CA VAL A 76 1.01 6.67 -5.26
C VAL A 76 -0.32 7.28 -4.87
N ALA A 77 -1.12 6.52 -4.12
CA ALA A 77 -2.32 7.03 -3.49
C ALA A 77 -1.96 7.46 -2.06
N ASP A 78 -1.90 8.76 -1.82
CA ASP A 78 -1.51 9.36 -0.53
C ASP A 78 -2.70 9.93 0.25
N LYS A 79 -3.87 9.94 -0.35
CA LYS A 79 -5.15 10.40 0.23
C LYS A 79 -6.18 9.28 0.19
N PRO A 80 -7.28 9.39 0.96
CA PRO A 80 -8.44 8.51 0.89
C PRO A 80 -9.19 8.60 -0.44
N GLU A 81 -8.47 8.35 -1.52
CA GLU A 81 -8.96 8.19 -2.88
C GLU A 81 -9.31 6.72 -3.07
N GLU A 82 -10.47 6.49 -3.69
CA GLU A 82 -10.99 5.12 -3.88
C GLU A 82 -10.61 4.53 -5.23
N VAL A 83 -9.89 5.24 -6.11
CA VAL A 83 -9.60 4.79 -7.48
C VAL A 83 -8.18 5.16 -7.87
N VAL A 84 -7.46 4.17 -8.40
CA VAL A 84 -6.16 4.37 -9.05
C VAL A 84 -6.29 4.18 -10.56
N TYR A 85 -5.53 4.98 -11.30
CA TYR A 85 -5.36 4.86 -12.74
C TYR A 85 -3.90 4.53 -13.03
N LEU A 86 -3.63 3.35 -13.60
CA LEU A 86 -2.29 2.94 -14.05
C LEU A 86 -2.26 2.93 -15.57
N HIS A 87 -1.49 3.81 -16.17
CA HIS A 87 -1.42 4.00 -17.61
C HIS A 87 -0.60 2.89 -18.26
N LEU A 88 -1.11 2.30 -19.34
CA LEU A 88 -0.39 1.27 -20.10
C LEU A 88 0.82 1.84 -20.86
N THR A 89 0.87 3.17 -21.04
CA THR A 89 1.91 3.88 -21.78
C THR A 89 2.26 5.21 -21.08
N PRO A 90 2.94 5.17 -19.92
CA PRO A 90 3.20 6.38 -19.14
C PRO A 90 4.30 7.27 -19.71
N PHE A 91 5.15 6.74 -20.60
CA PHE A 91 6.24 7.49 -21.25
C PHE A 91 6.01 7.63 -22.76
N LYS A 92 6.25 8.85 -23.27
CA LYS A 92 6.35 9.10 -24.72
C LYS A 92 7.71 8.58 -25.25
N PRO A 93 7.79 8.02 -26.45
CA PRO A 93 6.70 7.80 -27.41
C PRO A 93 5.90 6.53 -27.08
N PHE A 94 4.58 6.64 -27.17
CA PHE A 94 3.63 5.58 -26.86
C PHE A 94 3.89 4.33 -27.72
N THR A 95 4.16 3.20 -27.08
CA THR A 95 4.17 1.90 -27.75
C THR A 95 2.76 1.33 -27.72
N ASN A 96 2.16 1.16 -28.89
CA ASN A 96 0.84 0.54 -29.00
C ASN A 96 0.85 -0.86 -28.37
N VAL A 97 -0.20 -1.20 -27.61
CA VAL A 97 -0.44 -2.57 -27.15
C VAL A 97 -0.97 -3.39 -28.34
N ILE A 98 -0.08 -4.14 -29.00
CA ILE A 98 -0.44 -4.97 -30.17
C ILE A 98 -0.70 -6.40 -29.71
N GLY A 99 -1.93 -6.88 -29.95
CA GLY A 99 -2.37 -8.22 -29.62
C GLY A 99 -2.63 -8.46 -28.13
N PRO A 100 -2.99 -9.69 -27.75
CA PRO A 100 -3.21 -10.04 -26.34
C PRO A 100 -1.89 -9.92 -25.55
N LYS A 101 -1.94 -9.21 -24.42
CA LYS A 101 -0.84 -9.05 -23.47
C LYS A 101 -1.29 -9.39 -22.06
N SER A 102 -0.34 -9.78 -21.21
CA SER A 102 -0.57 -10.04 -19.80
C SER A 102 0.24 -9.07 -18.97
N TYR A 103 -0.37 -8.55 -17.91
CA TYR A 103 0.21 -7.56 -17.01
C TYR A 103 0.08 -8.03 -15.57
N VAL A 104 0.96 -7.53 -14.72
CA VAL A 104 0.94 -7.78 -13.27
C VAL A 104 0.76 -6.44 -12.57
N ILE A 105 -0.22 -6.36 -11.68
CA ILE A 105 -0.43 -5.18 -10.85
C ILE A 105 -0.12 -5.56 -9.42
N LYS A 106 0.73 -4.77 -8.76
CA LYS A 106 1.11 -4.96 -7.36
C LYS A 106 0.84 -3.69 -6.56
N ALA A 107 0.38 -3.86 -5.33
CA ALA A 107 0.18 -2.78 -4.37
C ALA A 107 1.16 -2.94 -3.20
N PHE A 108 1.61 -1.83 -2.62
CA PHE A 108 2.61 -1.81 -1.54
C PHE A 108 2.25 -0.81 -0.44
N TYR A 109 2.47 -1.19 0.82
CA TYR A 109 2.57 -0.27 1.95
C TYR A 109 4.06 -0.06 2.29
N GLY A 110 4.61 1.10 1.91
CA GLY A 110 6.06 1.30 1.93
C GLY A 110 6.75 0.26 1.04
N ASP A 111 7.66 -0.53 1.61
CA ASP A 111 8.39 -1.58 0.88
C ASP A 111 7.71 -2.96 0.90
N LYS A 112 6.57 -3.09 1.60
CA LYS A 112 5.88 -4.37 1.77
C LYS A 112 4.76 -4.52 0.75
N GLU A 113 4.84 -5.56 -0.07
CA GLU A 113 3.77 -5.93 -1.00
C GLU A 113 2.51 -6.31 -0.20
N VAL A 114 1.38 -5.75 -0.61
CA VAL A 114 0.08 -6.07 -0.02
C VAL A 114 -0.42 -7.35 -0.67
N GLN A 115 -0.47 -8.42 0.12
CA GLN A 115 -1.07 -9.67 -0.32
C GLN A 115 -2.60 -9.53 -0.20
N GLN A 116 -3.29 -9.80 -1.31
CA GLN A 116 -4.75 -9.97 -1.35
C GLN A 116 -5.16 -11.30 -0.72
#